data_AF-A0A084UCP1-F1
#
_entry.id   AF-A0A084UCP1-F1
#
_cell.length_a   1.000
_cell.length_b   1.000
_cell.length_c   1.000
_cell.angle_alpha   90.00
_cell.angle_beta   90.00
_cell.angle_gamma   90.00
#
_symmetry.space_group_name_H-M   'P 1'
#
loop_
_entity.id
_entity.type
_entity.pdbx_description
1 polymer ?
#
loop_
_entity_poly.entity_id
_entity_poly.type
_entity_poly.pdbx_seq_one_letter_code
_entity_poly.pdbx_strand_id
1 'polypeptide(L)'
;MEITLADAPAPHDVPLEIVEMDLALRHQDLVAKGFEGAVQEALEHVGGRILFKMRLCGHADCDWVAAVELQSDSNDTLAIISQSTEGGPLKVEDARSSDLPVAAIATGFASLERFFPPVPENLRPVEPAPVSSDA
;
A
#
# COMPACT_ATOMS: atom_id res chain seq x y z
N MET A 1 34.55 26.13 8.10
CA MET A 1 33.37 25.46 8.67
C MET A 1 32.37 25.38 7.52
N GLU A 2 32.50 24.34 6.69
CA GLU A 2 31.60 24.14 5.55
C GLU A 2 30.40 23.37 6.07
N ILE A 3 29.23 23.96 5.86
CA ILE A 3 27.94 23.35 6.16
C ILE A 3 27.70 22.39 4.99
N THR A 4 27.84 21.09 5.22
CA THR A 4 27.39 20.06 4.28
C THR A 4 25.88 20.20 4.14
N LEU A 5 25.46 20.82 3.05
CA LEU A 5 24.08 20.82 2.59
C LEU A 5 23.71 19.35 2.36
N ALA A 6 22.79 18.83 3.18
CA ALA A 6 22.31 17.47 3.04
C ALA A 6 21.81 17.26 1.61
N ASP A 7 22.40 16.28 0.95
CA ASP A 7 22.05 15.80 -0.37
C ASP A 7 20.58 15.35 -0.33
N ALA A 8 19.67 16.18 -0.85
CA ALA A 8 18.32 15.74 -1.10
C ALA A 8 18.39 14.70 -2.24
N PRO A 9 17.79 13.50 -2.09
CA PRO A 9 17.88 12.48 -3.13
C PRO A 9 17.42 13.05 -4.47
N ALA A 10 18.19 12.79 -5.52
CA ALA A 10 17.87 13.28 -6.85
C ALA A 10 16.49 12.73 -7.29
N PRO A 11 15.70 13.49 -8.06
CA PRO A 11 14.35 13.10 -8.50
C PRO A 11 14.30 11.85 -9.41
N HIS A 12 15.42 11.16 -9.60
CA HIS A 12 15.55 9.90 -10.35
C HIS A 12 15.59 8.64 -9.44
N ASP A 13 15.57 8.80 -8.11
CA ASP A 13 15.68 7.66 -7.16
C ASP A 13 14.33 7.08 -6.70
N VAL A 14 13.22 7.78 -6.96
CA VAL A 14 11.87 7.31 -6.59
C VAL A 14 11.26 6.53 -7.76
N PRO A 15 10.89 5.25 -7.60
CA PRO A 15 10.26 4.46 -8.66
C PRO A 15 8.99 5.13 -9.19
N LEU A 16 8.75 5.02 -10.50
CA LEU A 16 7.60 5.68 -11.14
C LEU A 16 6.28 5.17 -10.57
N GLU A 17 6.21 3.88 -10.26
CA GLU A 17 5.05 3.20 -9.69
C GLU A 17 4.65 3.82 -8.33
N ILE A 18 5.62 4.27 -7.53
CA ILE A 18 5.37 4.98 -6.27
C ILE A 18 4.69 6.33 -6.52
N VAL A 19 5.15 7.05 -7.55
CA VAL A 19 4.59 8.35 -7.93
C VAL A 19 3.16 8.18 -8.47
N GLU A 20 2.95 7.18 -9.33
CA GLU A 20 1.62 6.85 -9.86
C GLU A 20 0.65 6.46 -8.74
N MET A 21 1.12 5.66 -7.78
CA MET A 21 0.34 5.28 -6.61
C MET A 21 -0.03 6.48 -5.72
N ASP A 22 0.92 7.38 -5.44
CA ASP A 22 0.66 8.62 -4.70
C ASP A 22 -0.39 9.49 -5.42
N LEU A 23 -0.28 9.65 -6.74
CA LEU A 23 -1.24 10.40 -7.54
C LEU A 23 -2.62 9.75 -7.57
N ALA A 24 -2.70 8.42 -7.70
CA ALA A 24 -3.95 7.69 -7.68
C ALA A 24 -4.68 7.84 -6.33
N LEU A 25 -3.94 7.82 -5.22
CA LEU A 25 -4.48 7.95 -3.86
C LEU A 25 -4.96 9.36 -3.52
N ARG A 26 -4.32 10.41 -4.05
CA ARG A 26 -4.75 11.81 -3.84
C ARG A 26 -6.18 12.10 -4.30
N HIS A 27 -6.70 11.30 -5.23
CA HIS A 27 -8.05 11.47 -5.78
C HIS A 27 -9.09 10.57 -5.10
N GLN A 28 -8.71 9.78 -4.10
CA GLN A 28 -9.62 8.86 -3.44
C GLN A 28 -10.39 9.50 -2.29
N ASP A 29 -11.67 9.14 -2.18
CA ASP A 29 -12.51 9.50 -1.05
C ASP A 29 -12.31 8.51 0.11
N LEU A 30 -11.36 8.84 1.00
CA LEU A 30 -11.07 8.03 2.19
C LEU A 30 -12.24 7.96 3.17
N VAL A 31 -13.15 8.95 3.17
CA VAL A 31 -14.30 8.97 4.08
C VAL A 31 -15.35 7.96 3.63
N ALA A 32 -15.63 7.92 2.33
CA ALA A 32 -16.60 7.00 1.76
C ALA A 32 -16.06 5.56 1.66
N LYS A 33 -14.80 5.38 1.24
CA LYS A 33 -14.23 4.05 0.92
C LYS A 33 -13.45 3.42 2.07
N GLY A 34 -13.07 4.21 3.06
CA GLY A 34 -12.12 3.80 4.09
C GLY A 34 -10.72 3.54 3.52
N PHE A 35 -9.78 3.21 4.41
CA PHE A 35 -8.38 3.03 4.06
C PHE A 35 -8.16 1.91 3.02
N GLU A 36 -8.69 0.71 3.27
CA GLU A 36 -8.49 -0.43 2.38
C GLU A 36 -9.18 -0.23 1.03
N GLY A 37 -10.40 0.29 1.00
CA GLY A 37 -11.13 0.53 -0.25
C GLY A 37 -10.42 1.55 -1.14
N ALA A 38 -9.91 2.63 -0.56
CA ALA A 38 -9.13 3.63 -1.30
C ALA A 38 -7.83 3.06 -1.87
N VAL A 39 -7.11 2.23 -1.10
CA VAL A 39 -5.89 1.57 -1.57
C VAL A 39 -6.19 0.55 -2.67
N GLN A 40 -7.23 -0.26 -2.49
CA GLN A 40 -7.64 -1.27 -3.46
C GLN A 40 -8.01 -0.63 -4.81
N GLU A 41 -8.80 0.45 -4.78
CA GLU A 41 -9.18 1.15 -6.01
C GLU A 41 -7.99 1.83 -6.68
N ALA A 42 -7.06 2.42 -5.92
CA ALA A 42 -5.83 2.96 -6.50
C ALA A 42 -5.00 1.86 -7.20
N LEU A 43 -4.90 0.67 -6.60
CA LEU A 43 -4.19 -0.47 -7.20
C LEU A 43 -4.87 -1.00 -8.46
N GLU A 44 -6.19 -0.91 -8.59
CA GLU A 44 -6.89 -1.27 -9.84
C GLU A 44 -6.49 -0.37 -11.01
N HIS A 45 -6.08 0.88 -10.74
CA HIS A 45 -5.64 1.83 -11.77
C HIS A 45 -4.14 1.71 -12.07
N VAL A 46 -3.31 1.55 -11.04
CA VAL A 46 -1.84 1.53 -11.16
C VAL A 46 -1.32 0.13 -11.51
N GLY A 47 -2.03 -0.92 -11.10
CA GLY A 47 -1.57 -2.30 -11.20
C GLY A 47 -0.76 -2.70 -9.97
N GLY A 48 -1.24 -3.72 -9.26
CA GLY A 48 -0.60 -4.21 -8.05
C GLY A 48 -1.55 -4.94 -7.13
N ARG A 49 -1.11 -5.18 -5.91
CA ARG A 49 -1.90 -5.86 -4.88
C ARG A 49 -1.52 -5.44 -3.48
N ILE A 50 -2.47 -5.55 -2.56
CA ILE A 50 -2.21 -5.46 -1.13
C ILE A 50 -1.57 -6.77 -0.69
N LEU A 51 -0.42 -6.67 -0.02
CA LEU A 51 0.22 -7.81 0.64
C LEU A 51 -0.37 -8.01 2.03
N PHE A 52 -0.40 -6.94 2.81
CA PHE A 52 -1.07 -6.93 4.10
C PHE A 52 -1.54 -5.53 4.47
N LYS A 53 -2.50 -5.49 5.39
CA LYS A 53 -2.97 -4.26 6.05
C LYS A 53 -2.97 -4.47 7.56
N MET A 54 -2.52 -3.46 8.29
CA MET A 54 -2.46 -3.47 9.75
C MET A 54 -2.94 -2.16 10.35
N ARG A 55 -3.57 -2.24 11.52
CA ARG A 55 -3.87 -1.07 12.34
C ARG A 55 -2.72 -0.84 13.32
N LEU A 56 -2.12 0.35 13.32
CA LEU A 56 -1.01 0.71 14.21
C LEU A 56 -1.50 1.47 15.46
N CYS A 57 -2.77 1.86 15.51
CA CYS A 57 -3.40 2.47 16.69
C CYS A 57 -2.62 3.69 17.23
N GLY A 58 -2.05 4.49 16.32
CA GLY A 58 -1.26 5.68 16.63
C GLY A 58 0.23 5.43 16.89
N HIS A 59 0.72 4.21 16.75
CA HIS A 59 2.16 3.96 16.76
C HIS A 59 2.83 4.53 15.50
N ALA A 60 3.97 5.19 15.67
CA ALA A 60 4.65 5.94 14.61
C ALA A 60 3.74 6.96 13.90
N ASP A 61 2.83 7.60 14.66
CA ASP A 61 1.89 8.62 14.19
C ASP A 61 0.96 8.13 13.07
N CYS A 62 0.73 6.82 12.99
CA CYS A 62 -0.09 6.18 11.97
C CYS A 62 -1.27 5.41 12.59
N ASP A 63 -2.46 5.53 12.00
CA ASP A 63 -3.64 4.73 12.35
C ASP A 63 -3.66 3.40 11.60
N TRP A 64 -3.46 3.47 10.28
CA TRP A 64 -3.45 2.34 9.37
C TRP A 64 -2.19 2.34 8.52
N VAL A 65 -1.74 1.14 8.16
CA VAL A 65 -0.68 0.93 7.20
C VAL A 65 -1.03 -0.26 6.30
N ALA A 66 -0.63 -0.17 5.04
CA ALA A 66 -0.61 -1.30 4.12
C ALA A 66 0.75 -1.42 3.46
N ALA A 67 1.20 -2.65 3.25
CA ALA A 67 2.25 -2.95 2.29
C ALA A 67 1.60 -3.43 1.00
N VAL A 68 2.08 -2.90 -0.12
CA VAL A 68 1.59 -3.25 -1.46
C VAL A 68 2.76 -3.64 -2.35
N GLU A 69 2.49 -4.51 -3.31
CA GLU A 69 3.39 -4.82 -4.41
C GLU A 69 2.81 -4.16 -5.67
N LEU A 70 3.57 -3.24 -6.25
CA LEU A 70 3.24 -2.49 -7.45
C LEU A 70 3.92 -3.15 -8.65
N GLN A 71 3.16 -3.40 -9.70
CA GLN A 71 3.68 -4.05 -10.90
C GLN A 71 4.57 -3.10 -11.67
N SER A 72 5.71 -3.60 -12.14
CA SER A 72 6.66 -2.85 -12.96
C SER A 72 7.13 -3.68 -14.15
N ASP A 73 7.54 -3.03 -15.23
CA ASP A 73 8.11 -3.67 -16.42
C ASP A 73 9.42 -4.43 -16.13
N SER A 74 10.14 -4.04 -15.07
CA SER A 74 11.47 -4.59 -14.75
C SER A 74 11.47 -5.47 -13.52
N ASN A 75 10.97 -4.96 -12.39
CA ASN A 75 10.84 -5.68 -11.15
C ASN A 75 9.82 -4.99 -10.25
N ASP A 76 8.90 -5.78 -9.69
CA ASP A 76 7.85 -5.24 -8.84
C ASP A 76 8.43 -4.42 -7.68
N THR A 77 7.78 -3.30 -7.40
CA THR A 77 8.17 -2.35 -6.36
C THR A 77 7.32 -2.56 -5.12
N LEU A 78 7.94 -2.62 -3.95
CA LEU A 78 7.21 -2.68 -2.68
C LEU A 78 7.02 -1.28 -2.12
N ALA A 79 5.78 -0.93 -1.80
CA ALA A 79 5.44 0.35 -1.21
C ALA A 79 4.75 0.19 0.13
N ILE A 80 4.95 1.17 1.01
CA ILE A 80 4.22 1.33 2.26
C ILE A 80 3.29 2.52 2.13
N ILE A 81 2.01 2.28 2.40
CA ILE A 81 0.97 3.30 2.41
C ILE A 81 0.54 3.50 3.86
N SER A 82 0.58 4.72 4.36
CA SER A 82 0.23 5.02 5.75
C SER A 82 -0.82 6.12 5.85
N GLN A 83 -1.71 5.95 6.83
CA GLN A 83 -2.67 6.96 7.24
C GLN A 83 -2.20 7.62 8.53
N SER A 84 -1.89 8.92 8.46
CA SER A 84 -1.55 9.72 9.64
C SER A 84 -2.71 9.78 10.63
N THR A 85 -2.41 9.76 11.93
CA THR A 85 -3.39 10.02 13.01
C THR A 85 -3.96 11.44 12.96
N GLU A 86 -3.22 12.38 12.38
CA GLU A 86 -3.65 13.77 12.20
C GLU A 86 -4.62 13.93 11.01
N GLY A 87 -4.87 12.85 10.26
CA GLY A 87 -5.61 12.89 9.01
C GLY A 87 -4.80 13.47 7.86
N GLY A 88 -5.49 13.83 6.77
CA GLY A 88 -4.87 14.25 5.52
C GLY A 88 -4.72 13.12 4.49
N PRO A 89 -3.98 13.36 3.39
CA PRO A 89 -3.78 12.36 2.35
C PRO A 89 -2.98 11.17 2.88
N LEU A 90 -3.20 10.00 2.27
CA LEU A 90 -2.32 8.86 2.55
C LEU A 90 -0.92 9.15 2.03
N LYS A 91 0.09 8.75 2.80
CA LYS A 91 1.49 8.86 2.41
C LYS A 91 1.91 7.56 1.73
N VAL A 92 2.67 7.66 0.64
CA VAL A 92 3.28 6.51 -0.05
C VAL A 92 4.79 6.61 0.05
N GLU A 93 5.43 5.53 0.46
CA GLU A 93 6.89 5.44 0.59
C GLU A 93 7.39 4.14 -0.04
N ASP A 94 8.60 4.15 -0.61
CA ASP A 94 9.28 2.91 -0.97
C ASP A 94 9.59 2.13 0.32
N ALA A 95 9.23 0.84 0.35
CA ALA A 95 9.46 -0.02 1.51
C ALA A 95 10.95 -0.16 1.86
N ARG A 96 11.86 0.02 0.90
CA ARG A 96 13.32 -0.06 1.10
C ARG A 96 13.89 1.14 1.85
N SER A 97 13.21 2.29 1.79
CA SER A 97 13.65 3.54 2.42
C SER A 97 12.70 4.04 3.51
N SER A 98 11.64 3.28 3.84
CA SER A 98 10.68 3.65 4.87
C SER A 98 11.24 3.39 6.27
N ASP A 99 11.12 4.38 7.15
CA ASP A 99 11.49 4.26 8.57
C ASP A 99 10.43 3.52 9.40
N LEU A 100 9.27 3.17 8.82
CA LEU A 100 8.23 2.44 9.53
C LEU A 100 8.70 1.00 9.80
N PRO A 101 8.68 0.50 11.05
CA PRO A 101 9.14 -0.85 11.37
C PRO A 101 8.45 -1.96 10.57
N VAL A 102 7.21 -1.73 10.15
CA VAL A 102 6.42 -2.65 9.32
C VAL A 102 6.97 -2.81 7.90
N ALA A 103 7.76 -1.86 7.40
CA ALA A 103 8.42 -1.97 6.10
C ALA A 103 9.41 -3.14 6.06
N ALA A 104 10.05 -3.44 7.19
CA ALA A 104 11.02 -4.54 7.31
C ALA A 104 10.40 -5.92 7.03
N ILE A 105 9.09 -6.09 7.18
CA ILE A 105 8.41 -7.37 6.91
C ILE A 105 7.82 -7.48 5.49
N ALA A 106 7.75 -6.38 4.73
CA ALA A 106 7.12 -6.37 3.40
C ALA A 106 7.81 -7.33 2.41
N THR A 107 9.15 -7.28 2.34
CA THR A 107 9.93 -8.16 1.45
C THR A 107 9.77 -9.63 1.81
N GLY A 108 9.74 -9.94 3.12
CA GLY A 108 9.51 -11.30 3.60
C GLY A 108 8.13 -11.81 3.20
N PHE A 109 7.10 -10.98 3.38
CA PHE A 109 5.72 -11.34 3.03
C PHE A 109 5.55 -11.57 1.52
N ALA A 110 6.04 -10.66 0.68
CA ALA A 110 6.02 -10.80 -0.78
C ALA A 110 6.73 -12.08 -1.25
N SER A 111 7.83 -12.45 -0.58
CA SER A 111 8.56 -13.68 -0.87
C SER A 111 7.76 -14.93 -0.50
N LEU A 112 7.07 -14.92 0.65
CA LEU A 112 6.24 -16.05 1.10
C LEU A 112 5.05 -16.30 0.17
N GLU A 113 4.42 -15.24 -0.35
CA GLU A 113 3.30 -15.38 -1.30
C GLU A 113 3.66 -16.16 -2.56
N ARG A 114 4.90 -16.03 -3.04
CA ARG A 114 5.37 -16.77 -4.23
C ARG A 114 5.44 -18.28 -4.03
N PHE A 115 5.43 -18.74 -2.77
CA PHE A 115 5.40 -20.16 -2.43
C PHE A 115 4.00 -20.69 -2.13
N PHE A 116 3.00 -19.82 -1.95
CA PHE A 116 1.64 -20.28 -1.72
C PHE A 116 1.00 -20.74 -3.03
N PRO A 117 0.47 -21.97 -3.08
CA PRO A 117 -0.31 -22.39 -4.24
C PRO A 117 -1.57 -21.52 -4.35
N PRO A 118 -2.13 -21.36 -5.56
CA PRO A 118 -3.40 -20.65 -5.72
C PRO A 118 -4.47 -21.27 -4.82
N VAL A 119 -5.28 -20.42 -4.18
CA VAL A 119 -6.37 -20.88 -3.30
C VAL A 119 -7.28 -21.79 -4.13
N PRO A 120 -7.43 -23.08 -3.75
CA PRO A 120 -8.23 -24.01 -4.52
C PRO A 120 -9.70 -23.58 -4.47
N GLU A 121 -10.47 -23.86 -5.52
CA GLU A 121 -11.84 -23.36 -5.66
C GLU A 121 -12.73 -23.65 -4.45
N ASN A 122 -12.54 -24.81 -3.81
CA ASN A 122 -13.33 -25.23 -2.65
C ASN A 122 -13.05 -24.46 -1.36
N LEU A 123 -12.01 -23.61 -1.34
CA LEU A 123 -11.66 -22.75 -0.20
C LEU A 123 -11.86 -21.26 -0.49
N ARG A 124 -12.28 -20.88 -1.71
CA ARG A 124 -12.61 -19.49 -2.02
C ARG A 124 -13.86 -19.09 -1.24
N PRO A 125 -13.93 -17.85 -0.70
CA PRO A 125 -15.14 -17.37 -0.07
C PRO A 125 -16.33 -17.53 -1.02
N VAL A 126 -17.40 -18.16 -0.56
CA VAL A 126 -18.67 -18.15 -1.28
C VAL A 126 -19.19 -16.73 -1.19
N GLU A 127 -19.24 -16.04 -2.33
CA GLU A 127 -19.81 -14.70 -2.41
C GLU A 127 -21.22 -14.76 -1.81
N PRO A 128 -21.55 -13.91 -0.81
CA PRO A 128 -22.87 -13.97 -0.20
C PRO A 128 -23.92 -13.77 -1.28
N ALA A 129 -24.92 -14.66 -1.33
CA ALA A 129 -26.01 -14.53 -2.28
C ALA A 129 -26.60 -13.11 -2.18
N PRO A 130 -26.92 -12.45 -3.32
CA PRO A 130 -27.49 -11.12 -3.28
C PRO A 130 -28.72 -11.15 -2.39
N VAL A 131 -28.75 -10.29 -1.38
CA VAL A 131 -29.91 -10.14 -0.51
C VAL A 131 -31.08 -9.71 -1.39
N SER A 132 -32.05 -10.60 -1.57
CA SER A 132 -33.30 -10.28 -2.24
C SER A 132 -33.98 -9.17 -1.44
N SER A 133 -33.98 -7.96 -1.99
CA SER A 133 -34.73 -6.85 -1.44
C SER A 133 -36.21 -7.02 -1.81
N ASP A 134 -36.88 -7.98 -1.17
CA ASP A 134 -38.34 -8.02 -1.14
C ASP A 134 -38.83 -7.33 0.14
N ALA A 135 -39.28 -6.08 -0.03
CA ALA A 135 -40.15 -5.35 0.89
C ALA A 135 -41.11 -4.47 0.08
#